data_AF-A0A714CCX3-F1
#
_entry.id   AF-A0A714CCX3-F1
#
_cell.length_a   1.000
_cell.length_b   1.000
_cell.length_c   1.000
_cell.angle_alpha   90.00
_cell.angle_beta   90.00
_cell.angle_gamma   90.00
#
_symmetry.space_group_name_H-M   'P 1'
#
loop_
_entity.id
_entity.type
_entity.pdbx_description
1 polymer ?
#
loop_
_entity_poly.entity_id
_entity_poly.type
_entity_poly.pdbx_seq_one_letter_code
_entity_poly.pdbx_strand_id
1 'polypeptide(L)'
;MKKSHQRSMKLAVLPCMIAVALSISGCTFSEINKMQKKAQEDSAHAREKVSALSARKSQALTWLDNQWINPVPVAQVSREKKQTAPACYITQARKGEITLQELGQRITAVCGIPVIITPDAANS
;
A
#
# COMPACT_ATOMS: atom_id res chain seq x y z
N MET A 1 -7.92 42.24 59.20
CA MET A 1 -7.64 40.81 59.45
C MET A 1 -7.39 39.94 58.20
N LYS A 2 -7.77 40.33 56.97
CA LYS A 2 -7.65 39.47 55.76
C LYS A 2 -6.23 39.23 55.20
N LYS A 3 -5.22 40.05 55.53
CA LYS A 3 -3.87 39.95 54.94
C LYS A 3 -2.96 38.85 55.54
N SER A 4 -3.27 38.36 56.75
CA SER A 4 -2.43 37.35 57.44
C SER A 4 -2.69 35.93 56.92
N HIS A 5 -3.96 35.53 56.76
CA HIS A 5 -4.32 34.20 56.24
C HIS A 5 -3.84 33.97 54.79
N GLN A 6 -3.84 35.01 53.96
CA GLN A 6 -3.43 34.89 52.56
C GLN A 6 -1.91 34.73 52.38
N ARG A 7 -1.09 35.17 53.34
CA ARG A 7 0.37 34.93 53.35
C ARG A 7 0.71 33.51 53.82
N SER A 8 0.01 33.01 54.83
CA SER A 8 0.21 31.64 55.34
C SER A 8 -0.16 30.56 54.31
N MET A 9 -1.26 30.77 53.57
CA MET A 9 -1.70 29.85 52.52
C MET A 9 -0.73 29.78 51.34
N LYS A 10 -0.04 30.88 51.00
CA LYS A 10 0.98 30.90 49.94
C LYS A 10 2.31 30.26 50.35
N LEU A 11 2.67 30.32 51.64
CA LEU A 11 3.90 29.70 52.15
C LEU A 11 3.79 28.17 52.28
N ALA A 12 2.60 27.64 52.57
CA ALA A 12 2.38 26.20 52.69
C ALA A 12 2.20 25.47 51.34
N VAL A 13 1.85 26.19 50.26
CA VAL A 13 1.64 25.60 48.92
C VAL A 13 2.98 25.31 48.22
N LEU A 14 4.02 26.09 48.47
CA LEU A 14 5.34 25.91 47.86
C LEU A 14 6.01 24.56 48.18
N PRO A 15 6.12 24.12 49.47
CA PRO A 15 6.74 22.83 49.80
C PRO A 15 5.89 21.63 49.34
N CYS A 16 4.57 21.77 49.27
CA CYS A 16 3.68 20.71 48.81
C CYS A 16 3.87 20.40 47.31
N MET A 17 4.07 21.44 46.48
CA MET A 17 4.37 21.27 45.05
C MET A 17 5.71 20.58 44.78
N ILE A 18 6.73 20.85 45.60
CA ILE A 18 8.05 20.21 45.49
C ILE A 18 7.96 18.73 45.88
N ALA A 19 7.23 18.40 46.95
CA ALA A 19 7.03 17.03 47.39
C ALA A 19 6.29 16.19 46.33
N VAL A 20 5.29 16.76 45.66
CA VAL A 20 4.56 16.09 44.56
C VAL A 20 5.48 15.83 43.35
N ALA A 21 6.31 16.79 42.97
CA ALA A 21 7.26 16.62 41.86
C ALA A 21 8.31 15.51 42.13
N LEU A 22 8.82 15.43 43.35
CA LEU A 22 9.77 14.39 43.75
C LEU A 22 9.12 13.00 43.84
N SER A 23 7.85 12.93 44.26
CA SER A 23 7.11 11.67 44.38
C SER A 23 6.85 11.00 43.02
N ILE A 24 6.63 11.79 41.96
CA ILE A 24 6.42 11.26 40.60
C ILE A 24 7.73 10.68 40.01
N SER A 25 8.89 11.15 40.48
CA SER A 25 10.22 10.71 40.01
C SER A 25 10.55 9.26 40.43
N GLY A 26 9.91 8.73 41.48
CA GLY A 26 10.15 7.38 41.97
C GLY A 26 9.54 6.28 41.09
N CYS A 27 8.41 6.57 40.43
CA CYS A 27 7.75 5.62 39.52
C CYS A 27 8.37 5.60 38.12
N THR A 28 9.00 6.70 37.69
CA THR A 28 9.63 6.79 36.35
C THR A 28 11.01 6.14 36.31
N PHE A 29 11.77 6.14 37.41
CA PHE A 29 13.13 5.59 37.42
C PHE A 29 13.19 4.08 37.17
N SER A 30 12.22 3.32 37.69
CA SER A 30 12.11 1.88 37.43
C SER A 30 11.85 1.58 35.95
N GLU A 31 10.99 2.37 35.31
CA GLU A 31 10.69 2.24 33.88
C GLU A 31 11.87 2.69 33.00
N ILE A 32 12.60 3.75 33.38
CA ILE A 32 13.82 4.18 32.69
C ILE A 32 14.88 3.07 32.73
N ASN A 33 15.09 2.43 33.88
CA ASN A 33 16.05 1.33 34.00
C ASN A 33 15.64 0.12 33.15
N LYS A 34 14.35 -0.23 33.12
CA LYS A 34 13.82 -1.28 32.22
C LYS A 34 14.02 -0.92 30.75
N MET A 35 13.74 0.32 30.36
CA MET A 35 13.95 0.80 28.99
C MET A 35 15.42 0.79 28.61
N GLN A 36 16.32 1.22 29.49
CA GLN A 36 17.75 1.20 29.26
C GLN A 36 18.26 -0.24 29.09
N LYS A 37 17.83 -1.16 29.96
CA LYS A 37 18.18 -2.59 29.85
C LYS A 37 17.66 -3.20 28.55
N LYS A 38 16.40 -2.91 28.19
CA LYS A 38 15.79 -3.38 26.93
C LYS A 38 16.52 -2.81 25.71
N ALA A 39 16.86 -1.53 25.72
CA ALA A 39 17.62 -0.91 24.63
C ALA A 39 19.02 -1.53 24.48
N GLN A 40 19.68 -1.88 25.58
CA GLN A 40 20.96 -2.58 25.56
C GLN A 40 20.81 -3.99 24.99
N GLU A 41 19.82 -4.76 25.45
CA GLU A 41 19.51 -6.10 24.93
C GLU A 41 19.17 -6.08 23.44
N ASP A 42 18.30 -5.15 23.00
CA ASP A 42 17.92 -4.96 21.61
C ASP A 42 19.13 -4.58 20.75
N SER A 43 20.02 -3.71 21.27
CA SER A 43 21.25 -3.32 20.56
C SER A 43 22.23 -4.50 20.42
N ALA A 44 22.34 -5.34 21.45
CA ALA A 44 23.19 -6.53 21.42
C ALA A 44 22.65 -7.55 20.41
N HIS A 45 21.32 -7.77 20.42
CA HIS A 45 20.66 -8.66 19.48
C HIS A 45 20.79 -8.18 18.03
N ALA A 46 20.59 -6.89 17.78
CA ALA A 46 20.78 -6.30 16.45
C ALA A 46 22.22 -6.48 15.96
N ARG A 47 23.22 -6.24 16.83
CA ARG A 47 24.64 -6.43 16.49
C ARG A 47 24.96 -7.89 16.18
N GLU A 48 24.41 -8.84 16.94
CA GLU A 48 24.56 -10.27 16.69
C GLU A 48 23.97 -10.67 15.33
N LYS A 49 22.78 -10.17 14.98
CA LYS A 49 22.16 -10.45 13.67
C LYS A 49 22.95 -9.83 12.53
N VAL A 50 23.42 -8.60 12.67
CA VAL A 50 24.24 -7.93 11.65
C VAL A 50 25.59 -8.62 11.50
N SER A 51 26.24 -9.03 12.59
CA SER A 51 27.51 -9.76 12.52
C SER A 51 27.33 -11.15 11.90
N ALA A 52 26.25 -11.86 12.20
CA ALA A 52 25.93 -13.14 11.55
C ALA A 52 25.67 -12.99 10.05
N LEU A 53 25.00 -11.90 9.62
CA LEU A 53 24.80 -11.59 8.20
C LEU A 53 26.11 -11.14 7.52
N SER A 54 26.96 -10.39 8.21
CA SER A 54 28.26 -9.96 7.69
C SER A 54 29.27 -11.12 7.61
N ALA A 55 29.23 -12.06 8.56
CA ALA A 55 30.03 -13.28 8.56
C ALA A 55 29.59 -14.28 7.49
N ARG A 56 28.32 -14.22 7.05
CA ARG A 56 27.89 -14.78 5.77
C ARG A 56 28.47 -13.93 4.64
N LYS A 57 29.78 -14.13 4.41
CA LYS A 57 30.55 -13.61 3.28
C LYS A 57 29.65 -13.61 2.05
N SER A 58 29.42 -12.43 1.47
CA SER A 58 28.57 -12.26 0.29
C SER A 58 28.94 -13.33 -0.73
N GLN A 59 28.05 -14.31 -0.89
CA GLN A 59 28.21 -15.33 -1.91
C GLN A 59 28.34 -14.55 -3.21
N ALA A 60 29.48 -14.69 -3.90
CA ALA A 60 29.78 -13.90 -5.08
C ALA A 60 28.57 -13.97 -6.00
N LEU A 61 28.07 -12.81 -6.44
CA LEU A 61 26.91 -12.72 -7.32
C LEU A 61 27.19 -13.62 -8.52
N THR A 62 26.48 -14.74 -8.62
CA THR A 62 26.59 -15.65 -9.75
C THR A 62 25.76 -15.08 -10.88
N TRP A 63 26.37 -14.87 -12.04
CA TRP A 63 25.63 -14.56 -13.24
C TRP A 63 24.65 -15.69 -13.53
N LEU A 64 23.39 -15.33 -13.74
CA LEU A 64 22.37 -16.26 -14.17
C LEU A 64 22.30 -16.18 -15.69
N ASP A 65 22.84 -17.19 -16.38
CA ASP A 65 22.89 -17.24 -17.86
C ASP A 65 21.51 -17.41 -18.51
N ASN A 66 20.47 -17.67 -17.70
CA ASN A 66 19.10 -17.83 -18.17
C ASN A 66 18.35 -16.51 -18.11
N GLN A 67 17.68 -16.15 -19.21
CA GLN A 67 16.74 -15.03 -19.21
C GLN A 67 15.63 -15.26 -18.18
N TRP A 68 15.38 -14.25 -17.34
CA TRP A 68 14.27 -14.24 -16.37
C TRP A 68 12.89 -14.17 -17.04
N ILE A 69 12.86 -13.91 -18.34
CA ILE A 69 11.66 -13.83 -19.15
C ILE A 69 11.25 -15.25 -19.55
N ASN A 70 9.96 -15.55 -19.48
CA ASN A 70 9.40 -16.75 -20.09
C ASN A 70 9.47 -16.63 -21.62
N PRO A 71 10.32 -17.40 -22.32
CA PRO A 71 10.45 -17.31 -23.77
C PRO A 71 9.30 -18.03 -24.50
N VAL A 72 8.45 -18.77 -23.77
CA VAL A 72 7.35 -19.52 -24.36
C VAL A 72 6.18 -18.56 -24.63
N PRO A 73 5.71 -18.45 -25.88
CA PRO A 73 4.52 -17.67 -26.20
C PRO A 73 3.35 -18.16 -25.35
N VAL A 74 2.65 -17.24 -24.71
CA VAL A 74 1.38 -17.57 -24.05
C VAL A 74 0.46 -18.12 -25.14
N ALA A 75 0.04 -19.38 -24.99
CA ALA A 75 -0.88 -20.01 -25.92
C ALA A 75 -2.06 -19.06 -26.13
N GLN A 76 -2.24 -18.61 -27.37
CA GLN A 76 -3.40 -17.81 -27.74
C GLN A 76 -4.59 -18.71 -27.46
N VAL A 77 -5.33 -18.42 -26.39
CA VAL A 77 -6.61 -19.07 -26.13
C VAL A 77 -7.42 -18.76 -27.39
N SER A 78 -7.64 -19.74 -28.25
CA SER A 78 -8.53 -19.60 -29.39
C SER A 78 -9.88 -19.30 -28.78
N ARG A 79 -10.20 -18.00 -28.68
CA ARG A 79 -11.39 -17.48 -28.03
C ARG A 79 -12.54 -18.28 -28.64
N GLU A 80 -13.18 -19.11 -27.82
CA GLU A 80 -14.14 -20.09 -28.32
C GLU A 80 -15.10 -19.39 -29.29
N LYS A 81 -15.24 -20.01 -30.46
CA LYS A 81 -16.03 -19.57 -31.62
C LYS A 81 -17.55 -19.64 -31.34
N LYS A 82 -17.96 -19.17 -30.17
CA LYS A 82 -19.34 -19.02 -29.71
C LYS A 82 -19.49 -17.73 -28.89
N GLN A 83 -19.00 -16.62 -29.42
CA GLN A 83 -19.60 -15.33 -29.08
C GLN A 83 -20.87 -15.20 -29.91
N THR A 84 -21.94 -15.78 -29.39
CA THR A 84 -23.28 -15.50 -29.90
C THR A 84 -23.51 -14.00 -29.77
N ALA A 85 -23.74 -13.33 -30.90
CA ALA A 85 -24.12 -11.93 -30.88
C ALA A 85 -25.37 -11.74 -29.99
N PRO A 86 -25.47 -10.63 -29.25
CA PRO A 86 -26.64 -10.36 -28.44
C PRO A 86 -27.92 -10.43 -29.29
N ALA A 87 -29.02 -10.86 -28.68
CA ALA A 87 -30.32 -11.03 -29.34
C ALA A 87 -30.96 -9.66 -29.68
N CYS A 88 -30.32 -8.90 -30.58
CA CYS A 88 -30.80 -7.65 -31.10
C CYS A 88 -30.81 -7.69 -32.63
N TYR A 89 -31.83 -7.08 -33.22
CA TYR A 89 -31.98 -7.00 -34.67
C TYR A 89 -31.50 -5.64 -35.15
N ILE A 90 -30.42 -5.62 -35.92
CA ILE A 90 -29.94 -4.43 -36.62
C ILE A 90 -30.41 -4.47 -38.08
N THR A 91 -31.00 -3.39 -38.57
CA THR A 91 -31.28 -3.22 -39.99
C THR A 91 -30.25 -2.28 -40.60
N GLN A 92 -29.59 -2.72 -41.67
CA GLN A 92 -28.65 -1.89 -42.42
C GLN A 92 -29.39 -1.17 -43.56
N ALA A 93 -30.21 -0.18 -43.20
CA ALA A 93 -31.06 0.53 -44.15
C ALA A 93 -30.44 1.86 -44.63
N ARG A 94 -29.18 1.84 -45.11
CA ARG A 94 -28.60 3.01 -45.81
C ARG A 94 -28.10 2.61 -47.20
N LYS A 95 -28.38 3.48 -48.19
CA LYS A 95 -27.69 3.48 -49.49
C LYS A 95 -26.40 4.28 -49.32
N GLY A 96 -25.25 3.61 -49.30
CA GLY A 96 -23.93 4.25 -49.20
C GLY A 96 -22.92 3.43 -48.38
N GLU A 97 -21.65 3.82 -48.44
CA GLU A 97 -20.59 3.26 -47.59
C GLU A 97 -20.83 3.65 -46.11
N ILE A 98 -20.59 2.71 -45.20
CA ILE A 98 -20.68 2.93 -43.75
C ILE A 98 -19.33 2.59 -43.14
N THR A 99 -18.82 3.46 -42.28
CA THR A 99 -17.58 3.18 -41.56
C THR A 99 -17.82 2.17 -40.43
N LEU A 100 -16.79 1.41 -40.05
CA LEU A 100 -16.88 0.47 -38.93
C LEU A 100 -17.28 1.17 -37.62
N GLN A 101 -16.82 2.39 -37.43
CA GLN A 101 -17.13 3.25 -36.28
C GLN A 101 -18.62 3.61 -36.24
N GLU A 102 -19.19 4.03 -37.36
CA GLU A 102 -20.63 4.34 -37.47
C GLU A 102 -21.50 3.10 -37.25
N LEU A 103 -21.05 1.94 -37.75
CA LEU A 103 -21.73 0.67 -37.50
C LEU A 103 -21.69 0.30 -36.02
N GLY A 104 -20.54 0.43 -35.35
CA GLY A 104 -20.39 0.17 -33.92
C GLY A 104 -21.26 1.08 -33.04
N GLN A 105 -21.34 2.36 -33.39
CA GLN A 105 -22.25 3.31 -32.73
C GLN A 105 -23.72 2.92 -32.91
N ARG A 106 -24.11 2.51 -34.12
CA ARG A 106 -25.48 2.04 -34.39
C ARG A 106 -25.84 0.80 -33.57
N ILE A 107 -24.96 -0.19 -33.53
CA ILE A 107 -25.17 -1.40 -32.72
C ILE A 107 -25.31 -1.00 -31.25
N THR A 108 -24.48 -0.09 -30.76
CA THR A 108 -24.58 0.40 -29.37
C THR A 108 -25.94 1.08 -29.11
N ALA A 109 -26.41 1.92 -30.03
CA ALA A 109 -27.68 2.61 -29.90
C ALA A 109 -28.91 1.68 -29.97
N VAL A 110 -28.86 0.65 -30.81
CA VAL A 110 -29.98 -0.29 -31.01
C VAL A 110 -30.00 -1.38 -29.95
N CYS A 111 -28.83 -1.93 -29.62
CA CYS A 111 -28.71 -3.08 -28.73
C CYS A 111 -28.43 -2.69 -27.27
N GLY A 112 -28.14 -1.42 -26.97
CA GLY A 112 -27.85 -0.94 -25.62
C GLY A 112 -26.56 -1.52 -25.02
N ILE A 113 -25.66 -2.05 -25.86
CA ILE A 113 -24.43 -2.74 -25.45
C ILE A 113 -23.24 -1.99 -26.03
N PRO A 114 -22.21 -1.67 -25.24
CA PRO A 114 -21.03 -1.00 -25.75
C PRO A 114 -20.29 -1.88 -26.76
N VAL A 115 -20.02 -1.32 -27.94
CA VAL A 115 -19.20 -1.98 -28.97
C VAL A 115 -17.79 -1.41 -28.94
N ILE A 116 -16.80 -2.30 -28.82
CA ILE A 116 -15.37 -1.95 -28.87
C ILE A 116 -14.81 -2.56 -30.15
N ILE A 117 -14.23 -1.72 -31.01
CA ILE A 117 -13.57 -2.16 -32.25
C ILE A 117 -12.09 -2.32 -31.94
N THR A 118 -11.59 -3.54 -32.09
CA THR A 118 -10.17 -3.86 -31.91
C THR A 118 -9.36 -3.49 -33.16
N PRO A 119 -8.06 -3.16 -33.01
CA PRO A 119 -7.26 -2.59 -34.10
C PRO A 119 -7.03 -3.56 -35.29
N ASP A 120 -7.12 -4.86 -35.05
CA ASP A 120 -7.08 -5.91 -36.07
C ASP A 120 -8.30 -5.86 -37.00
N ALA A 121 -9.47 -5.45 -36.50
CA ALA A 121 -10.68 -5.29 -37.30
C ALA A 121 -10.70 -3.97 -38.10
N ALA A 122 -9.98 -2.94 -37.63
CA ALA A 122 -9.97 -1.62 -38.26
C ALA A 122 -9.04 -1.52 -39.49
N ASN A 123 -8.09 -2.44 -39.63
CA ASN A 123 -7.07 -2.44 -40.69
C ASN A 123 -7.23 -3.60 -41.69
N SER A 124 -8.41 -4.25 -41.72
CA SER A 124 -8.71 -5.37 -42.62
C SER A 124 -9.23 -4.93 -43.99
#